data_AF-A0AAD5LS93-F1
#
_entry.id   AF-A0AAD5LS93-F1
#
_cell.length_a   1.000
_cell.length_b   1.000
_cell.length_c   1.000
_cell.angle_alpha   90.00
_cell.angle_beta   90.00
_cell.angle_gamma   90.00
#
_symmetry.space_group_name_H-M   'P 1'
#
loop_
_entity.id
_entity.type
_entity.pdbx_description
1 polymer ?
#
loop_
_entity_poly.entity_id
_entity_poly.type
_entity_poly.pdbx_seq_one_letter_code
_entity_poly.pdbx_strand_id
1 'polypeptide(L)'
;MTILQIIAKVRKTSFFIPSAERFVVSALKTVGLIGETTGFLSHQLQVEMIKFIPAPLRDILITKYTTALRQAALKKKAKSQ
;
A
#
# COMPACT_ATOMS: atom_id res chain seq x y z
N MET A 1 2.01 10.36 -12.54
CA MET A 1 0.96 9.32 -12.43
C MET A 1 0.27 9.53 -11.09
N THR A 2 -0.89 10.18 -11.11
CA THR A 2 -1.66 10.51 -9.90
C THR A 2 -2.20 9.25 -9.26
N ILE A 3 -2.34 9.23 -7.92
CA ILE A 3 -2.77 8.06 -7.14
C ILE A 3 -4.08 7.45 -7.68
N LEU A 4 -4.98 8.30 -8.18
CA LEU A 4 -6.23 7.90 -8.84
C LEU A 4 -6.02 6.98 -10.05
N GLN A 5 -5.02 7.25 -10.89
CA GLN A 5 -4.73 6.42 -12.07
C GLN A 5 -4.21 5.02 -11.69
N ILE A 6 -3.56 4.87 -10.54
CA ILE A 6 -3.02 3.59 -10.08
C ILE A 6 -4.16 2.67 -9.66
N ILE A 7 -5.10 3.18 -8.86
CA ILE A 7 -6.22 2.41 -8.33
C ILE A 7 -7.20 2.03 -9.44
N ALA A 8 -7.45 2.93 -10.40
CA ALA A 8 -8.29 2.66 -11.57
C ALA A 8 -7.74 1.54 -12.48
N LYS A 9 -6.44 1.27 -12.43
CA LYS A 9 -5.77 0.25 -13.27
C LYS A 9 -5.76 -1.15 -12.63
N VAL A 10 -6.19 -1.28 -11.37
CA VAL A 10 -6.25 -2.56 -10.66
C VAL A 10 -7.49 -3.35 -11.10
N ARG A 11 -7.29 -4.43 -11.87
CA ARG A 11 -8.37 -5.30 -12.37
C ARG A 11 -8.83 -6.40 -11.41
N LYS A 12 -8.00 -6.78 -10.42
CA LYS A 12 -8.32 -7.82 -9.43
C LYS A 12 -8.44 -7.20 -8.04
N THR A 13 -9.66 -7.20 -7.52
CA THR A 13 -9.94 -6.81 -6.14
C THR A 13 -9.62 -7.98 -5.21
N SER A 14 -9.08 -7.69 -4.04
CA SER A 14 -8.77 -8.68 -3.00
C SER A 14 -9.00 -8.06 -1.63
N PHE A 15 -9.00 -8.86 -0.58
CA PHE A 15 -9.18 -8.39 0.79
C PHE A 15 -8.18 -7.27 1.18
N PHE A 16 -6.97 -7.33 0.65
CA PHE A 16 -5.92 -6.31 0.85
C PHE A 16 -5.82 -5.27 -0.27
N ILE A 17 -6.57 -5.46 -1.36
CA ILE A 17 -6.57 -4.60 -2.54
C ILE A 17 -8.03 -4.21 -2.84
N PRO A 18 -8.58 -3.21 -2.13
CA PRO A 18 -9.96 -2.80 -2.34
C PRO A 18 -10.19 -2.25 -3.76
N SER A 19 -11.43 -2.33 -4.24
CA SER A 19 -11.84 -1.57 -5.41
C SER A 19 -11.80 -0.06 -5.12
N ALA A 20 -11.61 0.75 -6.16
CA ALA A 20 -11.60 2.21 -6.02
C ALA A 20 -12.83 2.74 -5.28
N GLU A 21 -14.02 2.25 -5.64
CA GLU A 21 -15.28 2.65 -5.01
C GLU A 21 -15.34 2.29 -3.53
N ARG A 22 -14.96 1.05 -3.16
CA ARG A 22 -14.96 0.62 -1.75
C ARG A 22 -13.94 1.38 -0.91
N PHE A 23 -12.77 1.66 -1.49
CA PHE A 23 -11.75 2.46 -0.84
C PHE A 23 -12.23 3.90 -0.61
N VAL A 24 -12.82 4.55 -1.62
CA VAL A 24 -13.33 5.93 -1.50
C VAL A 24 -14.48 6.01 -0.49
N VAL A 25 -15.43 5.07 -0.52
CA VAL A 25 -16.54 5.05 0.46
C VAL A 25 -16.03 4.87 1.89
N SER A 26 -15.04 4.01 2.10
CA SER A 26 -14.42 3.82 3.42
C SER A 26 -13.63 5.06 3.84
N ALA A 27 -12.83 5.63 2.93
CA ALA A 27 -12.01 6.80 3.18
C ALA A 27 -12.87 8.03 3.53
N LEU A 28 -13.98 8.23 2.82
CA LEU A 28 -14.96 9.31 3.08
C LEU A 28 -15.58 9.19 4.47
N LYS A 29 -15.85 7.97 4.95
CA LYS A 29 -16.35 7.72 6.32
C LYS A 29 -15.32 8.00 7.41
N THR A 30 -14.04 8.07 7.05
CA THR A 30 -12.91 8.33 7.96
C THR A 30 -12.30 9.73 7.80
N VAL A 31 -12.94 10.62 7.03
CA VAL A 31 -12.52 12.01 6.87
C VAL A 31 -12.61 12.70 8.25
N GLY A 32 -11.46 13.20 8.73
CA GLY A 32 -11.31 13.79 10.07
C GLY A 32 -10.52 12.93 11.06
N LEU A 33 -10.29 11.65 10.76
CA LEU A 33 -9.49 10.71 11.58
C LEU A 33 -8.24 10.21 10.82
N ILE A 34 -7.74 11.03 9.91
CA ILE A 34 -6.65 10.68 8.98
C ILE A 34 -5.33 10.39 9.72
N GLY A 35 -5.12 11.02 10.88
CA GLY A 35 -3.93 10.77 11.72
C GLY A 35 -3.95 9.41 12.43
N GLU A 36 -5.15 8.87 12.69
CA GLU A 36 -5.34 7.65 13.49
C GLU A 36 -5.64 6.42 12.64
N THR A 37 -6.21 6.63 11.44
CA THR A 37 -6.71 5.54 10.59
C THR A 37 -6.17 5.61 9.17
N THR A 38 -5.89 4.46 8.57
CA THR A 38 -5.47 4.33 7.16
C THR A 38 -6.64 4.45 6.17
N GLY A 39 -7.84 4.79 6.64
CA GLY A 39 -9.06 4.92 5.83
C GLY A 39 -9.63 3.60 5.26
N PHE A 40 -9.03 2.45 5.59
CA PHE A 40 -9.51 1.12 5.21
C PHE A 40 -9.10 0.05 6.22
N LEU A 41 -10.05 -0.78 6.67
CA LEU A 41 -9.85 -1.71 7.78
C LEU A 41 -8.72 -2.72 7.55
N SER A 42 -8.56 -3.24 6.33
CA SER A 42 -7.52 -4.24 6.06
C SER A 42 -6.11 -3.65 6.04
N HIS A 43 -5.98 -2.35 5.72
CA HIS A 43 -4.71 -1.63 5.83
C HIS A 43 -4.39 -1.29 7.29
N GLN A 44 -5.42 -0.97 8.09
CA GLN A 44 -5.26 -0.75 9.53
C GLN A 44 -4.72 -2.02 10.21
N LEU A 45 -5.30 -3.18 9.90
CA LEU A 45 -4.86 -4.47 10.41
C LEU A 45 -3.41 -4.77 10.04
N GLN A 46 -3.00 -4.46 8.81
CA GLN A 46 -1.59 -4.63 8.40
C GLN A 46 -0.64 -3.73 9.20
N VAL A 47 -1.01 -2.46 9.42
CA VAL A 47 -0.20 -1.52 10.20
C VAL A 47 -0.06 -2.00 11.65
N GLU A 48 -1.13 -2.48 12.24
CA GLU A 48 -1.14 -2.94 13.62
C GLU A 48 -0.31 -4.22 13.80
N MET A 49 -0.38 -5.14 12.84
CA MET A 49 0.49 -6.32 12.78
C MET A 49 1.98 -5.94 12.64
N ILE A 50 2.29 -4.90 11.85
CA ILE A 50 3.66 -4.41 11.67
C ILE A 50 4.17 -3.69 12.93
N LYS A 51 3.30 -3.03 13.69
CA LYS A 51 3.65 -2.38 14.97
C LYS A 51 4.08 -3.38 16.05
N PHE A 52 3.58 -4.62 15.99
CA PHE A 52 3.97 -5.68 16.93
C PHE A 52 5.40 -6.21 16.67
N ILE A 53 5.99 -5.92 15.51
CA ILE A 53 7.34 -6.33 15.15
C ILE A 53 8.36 -5.30 15.65
N PRO A 54 9.45 -5.70 16.33
CA PRO A 54 10.48 -4.78 16.79
C PRO A 54 11.10 -3.98 15.63
N ALA A 55 11.24 -2.67 15.84
CA ALA A 55 11.69 -1.69 14.84
C ALA A 55 12.92 -2.10 14.00
N PRO A 56 14.04 -2.61 14.58
CA PRO A 56 15.21 -2.95 13.78
C PRO A 56 14.96 -4.12 12.80
N LEU A 57 14.13 -5.09 13.19
CA LEU A 57 13.79 -6.22 12.33
C LEU A 57 12.87 -5.78 11.17
N ARG A 58 11.89 -4.93 11.49
CA ARG A 58 10.98 -4.33 10.51
C ARG A 58 11.75 -3.54 9.46
N ASP A 59 12.68 -2.68 9.90
CA ASP A 59 13.38 -1.77 8.99
C ASP A 59 14.34 -2.54 8.05
N ILE A 60 14.96 -3.64 8.51
CA ILE A 60 15.76 -4.53 7.66
C ILE A 60 14.89 -5.23 6.61
N LEU A 61 13.74 -5.78 7.02
CA LEU A 61 12.80 -6.47 6.13
C LEU A 61 12.25 -5.53 5.04
N ILE A 62 11.77 -4.36 5.45
CA ILE A 62 11.26 -3.34 4.52
C ILE A 62 12.37 -2.93 3.55
N THR A 63 13.57 -2.62 4.05
CA THR A 63 14.68 -2.18 3.20
C THR A 63 15.07 -3.24 2.16
N LYS A 64 15.15 -4.52 2.54
CA LYS A 64 15.44 -5.62 1.62
C LYS A 64 14.35 -5.78 0.55
N TYR A 65 13.09 -5.69 0.95
CA TYR A 65 11.97 -5.82 0.02
C TYR A 65 11.89 -4.63 -0.96
N THR A 66 12.01 -3.40 -0.45
CA THR A 66 11.97 -2.18 -1.28
C THR A 66 13.15 -2.09 -2.24
N THR A 67 14.36 -2.49 -1.84
CA THR A 67 15.53 -2.52 -2.73
C THR A 67 15.37 -3.55 -3.85
N ALA A 68 14.88 -4.76 -3.55
CA ALA A 68 14.58 -5.79 -4.56
C ALA A 68 13.51 -5.33 -5.56
N LEU A 69 12.41 -4.73 -5.07
CA LEU A 69 11.37 -4.16 -5.94
C LEU A 69 11.91 -3.03 -6.82
N ARG A 70 12.73 -2.14 -6.26
CA ARG A 70 13.36 -1.04 -7.01
C ARG A 70 14.24 -1.59 -8.13
N GLN A 71 15.06 -2.60 -7.85
CA GLN A 71 15.89 -3.25 -8.87
C GLN A 71 15.05 -3.90 -9.97
N ALA A 72 13.97 -4.62 -9.62
CA ALA A 72 13.06 -5.21 -10.61
C ALA A 72 12.37 -4.14 -11.48
N ALA A 73 11.96 -3.03 -10.88
CA ALA A 73 11.36 -1.90 -11.61
C ALA A 73 12.35 -1.22 -12.57
N LEU A 74 13.61 -1.04 -12.15
CA LEU A 74 14.68 -0.49 -13.00
C LEU A 74 14.97 -1.41 -14.18
N LYS A 75 15.06 -2.73 -13.96
CA LYS A 75 15.21 -3.72 -15.04
C LYS A 75 14.06 -3.68 -16.05
N LYS A 76 12.83 -3.50 -15.57
CA LYS A 76 11.65 -3.36 -16.44
C LYS A 76 11.69 -2.07 -17.27
N LYS A 77 12.14 -0.96 -16.69
CA LYS A 77 12.33 0.31 -17.43
C LYS A 77 13.43 0.22 -18.48
N ALA A 78 14.57 -0.39 -18.13
CA ALA A 78 15.69 -0.58 -19.05
C ALA A 78 15.36 -1.49 -20.25
N LYS A 79 14.38 -2.40 -20.10
CA LYS A 79 13.89 -3.27 -21.20
C LYS A 79 12.80 -2.62 -22.07
N SER A 80 12.25 -1.48 -21.65
CA SER A 80 11.21 -0.75 -22.37
C SER A 80 11.69 0.58 -22.97
N GLN A 81 12.96 0.94 -22.74
CA GLN A 81 13.73 1.89 -23.55
C GLN A 81 14.43 1.15 -24.67
#